data_AF-A0A2N2ANL5-F1
#
_entry.id   AF-A0A2N2ANL5-F1
#
_cell.length_a   1.000
_cell.length_b   1.000
_cell.length_c   1.000
_cell.angle_alpha   90.00
_cell.angle_beta   90.00
_cell.angle_gamma   90.00
#
_symmetry.space_group_name_H-M   'P 1'
#
loop_
_entity.id
_entity.type
_entity.pdbx_description
1 polymer ?
#
loop_
_entity_poly.entity_id
_entity_poly.type
_entity_poly.pdbx_seq_one_letter_code
_entity_poly.pdbx_strand_id
1 'polypeptide(L)' 'MSRKRNIHRGGFRLYNIIEKIEGQWAIIEWGKDSFKIPKSMLPGNAKPGDQVKIDVHLQSDGGRLRRERWTSKVELE' A
#
# COMPACT_ATOMS: atom_id res chain seq x y z
N MET A 1 -12.23 -14.62 -5.39
CA MET A 1 -11.41 -14.22 -6.56
C MET A 1 -10.03 -13.80 -6.06
N SER A 2 -8.98 -14.58 -6.32
CA SER A 2 -7.60 -14.20 -5.95
C SER A 2 -7.04 -13.22 -6.97
N ARG A 3 -6.82 -11.94 -6.58
CA ARG A 3 -6.09 -10.97 -7.41
C ARG A 3 -4.65 -11.47 -7.60
N LYS A 4 -4.24 -11.68 -8.85
CA LYS A 4 -2.91 -12.19 -9.21
C LYS A 4 -1.83 -11.17 -8.80
N ARG A 5 -0.96 -11.57 -7.86
CA ARG A 5 0.24 -10.81 -7.48
C ARG A 5 1.36 -11.10 -8.48
N ASN A 6 1.67 -10.15 -9.36
CA ASN A 6 2.84 -10.25 -10.24
C ASN A 6 4.03 -9.56 -9.58
N ILE A 7 4.89 -10.36 -8.93
CA ILE A 7 6.15 -9.90 -8.33
C ILE A 7 7.19 -9.85 -9.46
N HIS A 8 7.59 -8.65 -9.88
CA HIS A 8 8.75 -8.47 -10.75
C HIS A 8 9.92 -7.99 -9.89
N ARG A 9 11.16 -8.39 -10.24
CA ARG A 9 12.39 -8.08 -9.49
C ARG A 9 12.40 -6.59 -9.03
N GLY A 10 12.23 -6.36 -7.72
CA GLY A 10 12.33 -5.04 -7.09
C GLY A 10 11.01 -4.32 -6.75
N GLY A 11 9.83 -4.87 -7.07
CA GLY A 11 8.56 -4.21 -6.73
C GLY A 11 7.31 -5.07 -6.91
N PHE A 12 6.17 -4.54 -6.47
CA PHE A 12 4.86 -5.16 -6.65
C PHE A 12 3.83 -4.15 -7.14
N ARG A 13 2.95 -4.62 -8.04
CA ARG A 13 1.83 -3.87 -8.58
C ARG A 13 0.52 -4.39 -8.02
N LEU A 14 -0.35 -3.47 -7.60
CA LEU A 14 -1.61 -3.76 -6.94
C LEU A 14 -2.76 -3.03 -7.63
N TYR A 15 -3.91 -3.67 -7.63
CA TYR A 15 -5.18 -3.11 -8.09
C TYR A 15 -6.17 -3.25 -6.94
N ASN A 16 -6.46 -2.15 -6.26
CA ASN A 16 -7.29 -2.15 -5.06
C ASN A 16 -8.45 -1.17 -5.21
N ILE A 17 -9.48 -1.35 -4.39
CA ILE A 17 -10.67 -0.51 -4.40
C ILE A 17 -10.57 0.48 -3.24
N ILE A 18 -10.96 1.73 -3.48
CA ILE A 18 -11.16 2.69 -2.40
C ILE A 18 -12.44 2.28 -1.67
N GLU A 19 -12.33 1.77 -0.44
CA GLU A 19 -13.52 1.38 0.33
C GLU A 19 -14.24 2.60 0.88
N LYS A 20 -13.49 3.58 1.39
CA LYS A 20 -14.03 4.81 2.00
C LYS A 20 -13.00 5.93 2.01
N ILE A 21 -13.49 7.16 2.07
CA ILE A 21 -12.67 8.35 2.35
C ILE A 21 -13.21 8.98 3.63
N GLU A 22 -12.37 9.10 4.66
CA GLU A 22 -12.70 9.64 5.98
C GLU A 22 -11.72 10.73 6.36
N GLY A 23 -12.22 11.97 6.46
CA GLY A 23 -11.37 13.13 6.76
C GLY A 23 -10.24 13.27 5.74
N GLN A 24 -8.99 13.17 6.23
CA GLN A 24 -7.76 13.29 5.43
C GLN A 24 -7.21 11.94 4.92
N TRP A 25 -7.94 10.84 5.13
CA TRP A 25 -7.46 9.49 4.80
C TRP A 25 -8.39 8.79 3.81
N ALA A 26 -7.80 8.03 2.90
CA ALA A 26 -8.49 7.06 2.07
C ALA A 26 -8.17 5.66 2.58
N ILE A 27 -9.21 4.85 2.77
CA ILE A 27 -9.14 3.45 3.18
C ILE A 27 -9.19 2.59 1.90
N ILE A 28 -8.15 1.80 1.69
CA ILE A 28 -7.95 0.98 0.49
C ILE A 28 -8.06 -0.50 0.86
N GLU A 29 -8.88 -1.25 0.13
CA GLU A 29 -9.07 -2.69 0.30
C GLU A 29 -7.74 -3.44 0.09
N TRP A 30 -7.45 -4.41 0.96
CA TRP A 30 -6.28 -5.28 0.87
C TRP A 30 -6.59 -6.72 1.29
N GLY A 31 -7.13 -7.52 0.37
CA GLY A 31 -7.42 -8.92 0.65
C GLY A 31 -8.52 -9.07 1.70
N LYS A 32 -8.15 -9.39 2.96
CA LYS A 32 -9.05 -9.41 4.11
C LYS A 32 -8.87 -8.21 5.05
N ASP A 33 -7.87 -7.37 4.78
CA ASP A 33 -7.50 -6.21 5.55
C ASP A 33 -7.74 -4.92 4.74
N SER A 34 -7.36 -3.80 5.30
CA SER A 34 -7.29 -2.51 4.60
C SER A 34 -6.05 -1.72 5.03
N PHE A 35 -5.62 -0.77 4.21
CA PHE A 35 -4.59 0.18 4.58
C PHE A 35 -5.04 1.60 4.29
N LYS A 36 -4.44 2.56 4.98
CA LYS A 36 -4.76 3.98 4.85
C LYS A 36 -3.67 4.70 4.07
N ILE A 37 -4.07 5.55 3.14
CA ILE A 37 -3.19 6.53 2.48
C ILE A 37 -3.76 7.94 2.66
N PRO A 38 -2.93 8.99 2.69
CA PRO A 38 -3.42 10.36 2.67
C PRO A 38 -4.34 10.58 1.46
N LYS A 39 -5.47 11.26 1.67
CA LYS A 39 -6.41 11.62 0.60
C LYS A 39 -5.73 12.45 -0.49
N SER A 40 -4.72 13.23 -0.14
CA SER A 40 -3.90 14.02 -1.08
C SER A 40 -3.10 13.18 -2.07
N MET A 41 -2.91 11.88 -1.82
CA MET A 41 -2.29 10.95 -2.76
C MET A 41 -3.28 10.40 -3.81
N LEU A 42 -4.58 10.66 -3.64
CA LEU A 42 -5.59 10.26 -4.62
C LEU A 42 -5.75 11.31 -5.73
N PRO A 43 -6.15 10.89 -6.95
CA PRO A 43 -6.67 11.80 -7.96
C PRO A 43 -7.86 12.61 -7.44
N GLY A 44 -7.98 13.87 -7.85
CA GLY A 44 -8.97 14.80 -7.29
C GLY A 44 -10.44 14.38 -7.45
N ASN A 45 -10.74 13.52 -8.43
CA ASN A 45 -12.08 12.98 -8.68
C ASN A 45 -12.29 11.57 -8.10
N ALA A 46 -11.33 11.02 -7.36
CA ALA A 46 -11.42 9.68 -6.78
C ALA A 46 -12.50 9.60 -5.70
N LYS A 47 -13.30 8.54 -5.74
CA LYS A 47 -14.41 8.28 -4.81
C LYS A 47 -14.41 6.82 -4.33
N PRO A 48 -15.15 6.50 -3.25
CA PRO A 48 -15.38 5.12 -2.84
C PRO A 48 -15.94 4.26 -3.99
N GLY A 49 -15.43 3.04 -4.13
CA GLY A 49 -15.73 2.12 -5.23
C GLY A 49 -14.79 2.23 -6.43
N ASP A 50 -14.01 3.32 -6.57
CA ASP A 50 -13.04 3.43 -7.65
C ASP A 50 -11.87 2.45 -7.46
N GLN A 51 -11.36 1.92 -8.57
CA GLN A 51 -10.15 1.10 -8.56
C GLN A 51 -8.91 1.97 -8.73
N VAL A 52 -7.94 1.80 -7.84
CA VAL A 52 -6.62 2.44 -7.90
C VAL A 52 -5.55 1.42 -8.25
N LYS A 53 -4.62 1.82 -9.12
CA LYS A 53 -3.39 1.08 -9.41
C LYS A 53 -2.26 1.66 -8.57
N ILE A 54 -1.65 0.83 -7.73
CA ILE A 54 -0.51 1.23 -6.87
C ILE A 54 0.71 0.43 -7.30
N ASP A 55 1.76 1.15 -7.68
CA ASP A 55 3.06 0.59 -8.05
C ASP A 55 4.05 0.89 -6.91
N VAL A 56 4.51 -0.15 -6.20
CA VAL A 56 5.47 -0.03 -5.10
C VAL A 56 6.82 -0.58 -5.54
N HIS A 57 7.85 0.24 -5.44
CA HIS A 57 9.21 -0.10 -5.85
C HIS A 57 10.17 0.08 -4.68
N LEU A 58 11.00 -0.92 -4.43
CA LEU A 58 12.16 -0.76 -3.57
C LEU A 58 13.27 -0.13 -4.41
N GLN A 59 13.62 1.13 -4.14
CA GLN A 59 14.83 1.69 -4.71
C GLN A 59 16.03 1.21 -3.90
N SER A 60 16.87 0.38 -4.52
CA SER A 60 18.20 0.06 -4.02
C SER A 60 19.19 0.99 -4.71
N ASP A 61 19.42 2.16 -4.16
CA ASP A 61 20.42 3.13 -4.64
C ASP A 61 21.83 2.78 -4.15
N GLY A 62 22.17 1.50 -3.93
CA GLY A 62 23.49 1.08 -3.41
C GLY A 62 23.88 1.66 -2.04
N GLY A 63 23.11 2.62 -1.52
CA GLY A 63 23.28 3.29 -0.25
C GLY A 63 22.45 2.56 0.77
N ARG A 64 23.04 1.53 1.37
CA ARG A 64 22.85 1.11 2.77
C ARG A 64 21.73 1.88 3.50
N LEU A 65 20.46 1.61 3.16
CA LEU A 65 19.33 2.11 3.92
C LEU A 65 19.58 1.64 5.34
N ARG A 66 19.67 2.59 6.29
CA ARG A 66 20.10 2.35 7.67
C ARG A 66 19.57 0.99 8.12
N ARG A 67 20.48 0.06 8.42
CA ARG A 67 20.18 -1.04 9.34
C ARG A 67 19.99 -0.43 10.73
N GLU A 68 18.99 0.42 10.89
CA GLU A 68 18.37 0.54 12.19
C GLU A 68 17.77 -0.83 12.42
N ARG A 69 18.39 -1.54 13.35
CA ARG A 69 17.96 -2.83 13.83
C ARG A 69 16.55 -2.66 14.36
N TRP A 70 15.54 -2.79 13.50
CA TRP A 70 14.17 -3.03 13.92
C TRP A 70 14.16 -4.42 14.53
N THR A 71 14.42 -4.50 15.83
CA THR A 71 14.05 -5.65 16.62
C THR A 71 12.53 -5.65 16.69
N SER A 72 11.89 -6.30 15.73
CA SER A 72 10.51 -6.73 15.88
C SER A 72 10.46 -7.78 16.98
N LYS A 73 10.48 -7.35 18.24
CA LYS A 73 9.86 -8.11 19.32
C LYS A 73 8.37 -7.83 19.16
N VAL A 74 7.74 -8.51 18.21
CA VAL A 74 6.28 -8.60 18.18
C VAL A 74 5.97 -9.65 19.24
N GLU A 75 5.73 -9.18 20.45
CA GLU A 75 5.02 -9.98 21.44
C GLU A 75 3.59 -10.13 20.91
N LEU A 76 3.25 -11.36 20.51
CA LEU A 76 1.87 -11.75 20.32
C LEU A 76 1.35 -12.10 21.72
N GLU A 77 0.49 -11.25 22.26
CA GLU A 77 -0.42 -11.63 23.35
C GLU A 77 -1.55 -12.49 22.81
#